data_AF-A0A6C1NWF9-F1
#
_entry.id   AF-A0A6C1NWF9-F1
#
_cell.length_a   1.000
_cell.length_b   1.000
_cell.length_c   1.000
_cell.angle_alpha   90.00
_cell.angle_beta   90.00
_cell.angle_gamma   90.00
#
_symmetry.space_group_name_H-M   'P 1'
#
loop_
_entity.id
_entity.type
_entity.pdbx_description
1 polymer ?
#
loop_
_entity_poly.entity_id
_entity_poly.type
_entity_poly.pdbx_seq_one_letter_code
_entity_poly.pdbx_strand_id
1 'polypeptide(L)'
;MPCGPASPICTCRTIWPLRNRKPPVPFRPNWPGTRTNAGSGPWPHTTSHAPTSGLAVMTRANDTCVSSTAAATTASMPAVPANCLGSCSMELFVMNNGASVPVEYVKRKRQKNIRIRIKADRVVVSAPYWCNRGQMETFLKSQKDWVDKSIGRMLQKRRATDEKNRFSEGELLLRGVWMPMYPDHSGRIRSVRETTAALFYPGHLKPGTSGFTTALVQFYRKAALAEIPVRLDEIAAQHGFTYQRVFIRSQKTKWGTCSSKGNLSFNWRLIKCPAEIRDYLYIHELCHLVHFNHSPAFWREVGRHFPDWKQAERWLKDHSSLLFLEP
;
A
#
# COMPACT_ATOMS: atom_id res chain seq x y z
N MET A 1 5.33 37.21 24.09
CA MET A 1 5.47 35.80 24.53
C MET A 1 6.45 35.11 23.60
N PRO A 2 7.63 34.67 24.06
CA PRO A 2 8.54 33.97 23.18
C PRO A 2 8.04 32.53 22.96
N CYS A 3 8.02 32.10 21.71
CA CYS A 3 7.80 30.70 21.34
C CYS A 3 8.84 29.84 22.05
N GLY A 4 8.38 28.95 22.94
CA GLY A 4 9.24 27.96 23.60
C GLY A 4 9.96 27.07 22.58
N PRO A 5 11.11 26.48 22.96
CA PRO A 5 11.88 25.62 22.06
C PRO A 5 11.04 24.44 21.56
N ALA A 6 11.17 24.13 20.27
CA ALA A 6 10.48 23.01 19.65
C ALA A 6 10.83 21.72 20.40
N SER A 7 9.81 21.06 20.98
CA SER A 7 9.99 19.80 21.68
C SER A 7 10.60 18.75 20.75
N PRO A 8 11.61 17.98 21.18
CA PRO A 8 12.23 16.97 20.33
C PRO A 8 11.20 15.89 19.98
N ILE A 9 10.99 15.69 18.68
CA ILE A 9 10.22 14.57 18.13
C ILE A 9 11.25 13.53 17.70
N CYS A 10 11.21 12.33 18.26
CA CYS A 10 12.04 11.25 17.73
C CYS A 10 11.47 10.86 16.36
N THR A 11 12.27 11.06 15.33
CA THR A 11 11.87 10.73 13.97
C THR A 11 12.56 9.46 13.55
N CYS A 12 11.81 8.38 13.38
CA CYS A 12 12.31 7.11 12.84
C CYS A 12 12.62 7.19 11.33
N ARG A 13 13.50 8.13 10.94
CA ARG A 13 14.01 8.28 9.56
C ARG A 13 15.20 7.36 9.29
N THR A 14 15.90 6.94 10.34
CA THR A 14 17.24 6.33 10.27
C THR A 14 17.21 4.81 10.09
N ILE A 15 16.11 4.13 10.39
CA ILE A 15 16.07 2.65 10.34
C ILE A 15 15.10 2.15 9.26
N TRP A 16 14.09 2.95 8.90
CA TRP A 16 12.96 2.51 8.06
C TRP A 16 12.59 3.46 6.92
N PRO A 17 13.49 3.74 5.97
CA PRO A 17 13.10 4.50 4.80
C PRO A 17 12.05 3.73 4.01
N LEU A 18 10.80 4.20 4.05
CA LEU A 18 9.65 3.63 3.33
C LEU A 18 9.80 3.57 1.80
N ARG A 19 10.90 4.13 1.25
CA ARG A 19 11.26 4.06 -0.15
C ARG A 19 12.77 3.79 -0.27
N ASN A 20 13.18 2.52 -0.36
CA ASN A 20 14.12 2.01 -1.37
C ASN A 20 14.54 0.53 -1.16
N ARG A 21 14.40 -0.25 -2.24
CA ARG A 21 15.24 -1.38 -2.74
C ARG A 21 15.24 -2.75 -2.03
N LYS A 22 14.43 -3.67 -2.55
CA LYS A 22 14.74 -4.92 -3.32
C LYS A 22 13.40 -5.62 -3.64
N PRO A 23 13.31 -6.53 -4.63
CA PRO A 23 12.08 -7.29 -4.85
C PRO A 23 11.76 -8.14 -3.61
N PRO A 24 10.46 -8.29 -3.26
CA PRO A 24 10.04 -9.03 -2.08
C PRO A 24 10.44 -10.51 -2.21
N VAL A 25 10.92 -11.09 -1.11
CA VAL A 25 11.11 -12.53 -0.96
C VAL A 25 9.72 -13.17 -0.81
N PRO A 26 9.44 -14.36 -1.37
CA PRO A 26 8.15 -15.02 -1.19
C PRO A 26 7.81 -15.18 0.30
N PHE A 27 6.63 -14.67 0.65
CA PHE A 27 6.06 -14.72 1.99
C PHE A 27 5.89 -16.18 2.42
N ARG A 28 6.63 -16.61 3.45
CA ARG A 28 6.46 -17.91 4.10
C ARG A 28 5.99 -17.67 5.55
N PRO A 29 4.76 -18.06 5.90
CA PRO A 29 4.28 -17.98 7.28
C PRO A 29 4.84 -19.17 8.05
N ASN A 30 6.11 -19.13 8.42
CA ASN A 30 6.65 -20.07 9.43
C ASN A 30 7.34 -19.25 10.51
N TRP A 31 6.52 -18.73 11.43
CA TRP A 31 6.98 -18.33 12.75
C TRP A 31 6.67 -19.48 13.70
N PRO A 32 7.63 -19.95 14.52
CA PRO A 32 7.31 -20.90 15.58
C PRO A 32 6.39 -20.19 16.58
N GLY A 33 5.17 -20.70 16.72
CA GLY A 33 4.15 -20.17 17.61
C GLY A 33 4.67 -20.00 19.04
N THR A 34 4.11 -19.00 19.72
CA THR A 34 4.26 -18.73 21.14
C THR A 34 4.16 -20.03 21.95
N ARG A 35 5.27 -20.43 22.57
CA ARG A 35 5.28 -21.49 23.58
C ARG A 35 4.46 -21.02 24.78
N THR A 36 3.21 -21.44 24.86
CA THR A 36 2.47 -21.48 26.11
C THR A 36 3.02 -22.64 26.93
N ASN A 37 3.63 -22.30 28.06
CA ASN A 37 4.20 -23.26 28.99
C ASN A 37 3.06 -23.91 29.80
N ALA A 38 2.77 -25.19 29.56
CA ALA A 38 1.90 -25.98 30.43
C ALA A 38 2.23 -27.47 30.32
N GLY A 39 2.60 -28.06 31.46
CA GLY A 39 2.16 -29.40 31.87
C GLY A 39 2.72 -30.61 31.11
N SER A 40 3.74 -31.21 31.73
CA SER A 40 4.18 -32.60 31.58
C SER A 40 3.07 -33.66 31.66
N GLY A 41 3.09 -34.66 30.77
CA GLY A 41 2.35 -35.92 30.88
C GLY A 41 2.29 -36.71 29.55
N PRO A 42 2.69 -38.00 29.50
CA PRO A 42 2.93 -38.73 28.23
C PRO A 42 1.78 -39.67 27.85
N TRP A 43 1.42 -39.74 26.56
CA TRP A 43 0.53 -40.78 25.99
C TRP A 43 0.81 -40.97 24.48
N PRO A 44 0.40 -42.10 23.86
CA PRO A 44 1.32 -42.99 23.14
C PRO A 44 1.10 -43.03 21.62
N HIS A 45 2.02 -43.74 20.96
CA HIS A 45 1.99 -44.13 19.55
C HIS A 45 0.68 -44.82 19.14
N THR A 46 0.12 -44.42 18.00
CA THR A 46 -0.66 -45.31 17.12
C THR A 46 -0.46 -44.93 15.65
N THR A 47 -0.18 -45.98 14.87
CA THR A 47 0.03 -46.09 13.43
C THR A 47 -1.30 -46.26 12.69
N SER A 48 -1.45 -45.68 11.50
CA SER A 48 -2.15 -46.30 10.34
C SER A 48 -2.00 -45.37 9.12
N HIS A 49 -1.21 -45.75 8.12
CA HIS A 49 -1.64 -46.35 6.84
C HIS A 49 -2.20 -45.36 5.80
N ALA A 50 -1.36 -45.10 4.80
CA ALA A 50 -1.74 -44.69 3.45
C ALA A 50 -2.23 -45.90 2.64
N PRO A 51 -2.91 -45.67 1.51
CA PRO A 51 -2.79 -46.55 0.37
C PRO A 51 -2.17 -45.85 -0.84
N THR A 52 -1.25 -46.58 -1.43
CA THR A 52 -0.55 -46.40 -2.70
C THR A 52 -1.31 -47.13 -3.80
N SER A 53 -1.43 -46.56 -5.00
CA SER A 53 -1.44 -47.23 -6.33
C SER A 53 -2.02 -46.25 -7.36
N GLY A 54 -1.50 -46.04 -8.57
CA GLY A 54 -0.44 -46.73 -9.30
C GLY A 54 -0.16 -46.00 -10.62
N LEU A 55 1.04 -46.25 -11.14
CA LEU A 55 1.64 -45.77 -12.38
C LEU A 55 0.82 -46.09 -13.65
N ALA A 56 1.00 -45.24 -14.68
CA ALA A 56 1.31 -45.70 -16.03
C ALA A 56 2.17 -44.65 -16.77
N VAL A 57 3.32 -45.09 -17.29
CA VAL A 57 4.25 -44.37 -18.16
C VAL A 57 4.14 -45.00 -19.55
N MET A 58 4.04 -44.20 -20.62
CA MET A 58 4.85 -44.40 -21.84
C MET A 58 4.77 -43.23 -22.83
N THR A 59 5.97 -42.77 -23.16
CA THR A 59 6.50 -41.98 -24.29
C THR A 59 5.70 -41.88 -25.59
N ARG A 60 5.67 -40.67 -26.19
CA ARG A 60 6.35 -40.40 -27.48
C ARG A 60 6.52 -38.89 -27.73
N ALA A 61 7.66 -38.56 -28.31
CA ALA A 61 8.01 -37.26 -28.85
C ALA A 61 7.09 -36.85 -30.00
N ASN A 62 6.85 -35.55 -30.13
CA ASN A 62 6.91 -34.90 -31.42
C ASN A 62 7.24 -33.42 -31.24
N ASP A 63 8.35 -33.04 -31.86
CA ASP A 63 8.72 -31.66 -32.14
C ASP A 63 7.61 -30.99 -32.94
N THR A 64 7.28 -29.75 -32.59
CA THR A 64 6.93 -28.72 -33.57
C THR A 64 7.03 -27.36 -32.89
N CYS A 65 8.11 -26.68 -33.26
CA CYS A 65 8.33 -25.27 -33.01
C CYS A 65 7.24 -24.47 -33.73
N VAL A 66 6.39 -23.77 -32.96
CA VAL A 66 5.57 -22.68 -33.49
C VAL A 66 5.88 -21.44 -32.66
N SER A 67 6.61 -20.55 -33.29
CA SER A 67 6.86 -19.17 -32.93
C SER A 67 5.54 -18.43 -32.68
N SER A 68 5.18 -18.23 -31.41
CA SER A 68 4.12 -17.29 -31.03
C SER A 68 4.72 -15.91 -30.82
N THR A 69 4.51 -15.04 -31.80
CA THR A 69 4.65 -13.59 -31.72
C THR A 69 3.88 -13.07 -30.51
N ALA A 70 4.61 -12.51 -29.55
CA ALA A 70 4.03 -11.76 -28.44
C ALA A 70 3.37 -10.48 -29.00
N ALA A 71 2.06 -10.52 -29.22
CA ALA A 71 1.27 -9.32 -29.46
C ALA A 71 1.31 -8.47 -28.18
N ALA A 72 2.03 -7.36 -28.25
CA ALA A 72 2.03 -6.34 -27.21
C ALA A 72 0.63 -5.74 -27.12
N THR A 73 -0.16 -6.19 -26.15
CA THR A 73 -1.46 -5.58 -25.82
C THR A 73 -1.20 -4.15 -25.35
N THR A 74 -1.55 -3.18 -26.20
CA THR A 74 -1.50 -1.75 -25.90
C THR A 74 -2.50 -1.46 -24.77
N ALA A 75 -1.98 -1.24 -23.57
CA ALA A 75 -2.77 -0.82 -22.42
C ALA A 75 -3.28 0.61 -22.65
N SER A 76 -4.47 0.75 -23.24
CA SER A 76 -5.20 2.01 -23.32
C SER A 76 -5.85 2.35 -21.97
N MET A 77 -6.06 3.65 -21.71
CA MET A 77 -6.78 4.11 -20.52
C MET A 77 -8.24 3.63 -20.58
N PRO A 78 -8.89 3.33 -19.44
CA PRO A 78 -10.29 2.91 -19.45
C PRO A 78 -11.19 4.04 -19.96
N ALA A 79 -12.05 3.73 -20.93
CA ALA A 79 -13.09 4.65 -21.40
C ALA A 79 -14.11 4.95 -20.28
N VAL A 80 -14.55 6.21 -20.22
CA VAL A 80 -15.53 6.73 -19.26
C VAL A 80 -16.95 6.42 -19.77
N PRO A 81 -17.91 5.99 -18.92
CA PRO A 81 -19.30 5.84 -19.33
C PRO A 81 -19.96 7.22 -19.55
N ALA A 82 -20.74 7.31 -20.63
CA ALA A 82 -21.49 8.49 -21.00
C ALA A 82 -22.69 8.71 -20.06
N ASN A 83 -22.51 9.44 -18.97
CA ASN A 83 -23.54 10.32 -18.40
C ASN A 83 -23.01 11.12 -17.21
N CYS A 84 -22.72 12.40 -17.45
CA CYS A 84 -22.74 13.49 -16.46
C CYS A 84 -22.75 14.81 -17.25
N LEU A 85 -23.95 15.33 -17.53
CA LEU A 85 -24.17 16.59 -18.23
C LEU A 85 -23.84 17.79 -17.32
N GLY A 86 -22.88 18.60 -17.77
CA GLY A 86 -22.48 19.88 -17.18
C GLY A 86 -21.35 20.49 -18.01
N SER A 87 -21.71 21.20 -19.09
CA SER A 87 -20.88 21.96 -20.05
C SER A 87 -19.38 22.10 -19.71
N CYS A 88 -18.63 21.03 -19.96
CA CYS A 88 -17.17 21.07 -20.06
C CYS A 88 -16.82 20.01 -21.09
N SER A 89 -16.79 20.41 -22.36
CA SER A 89 -16.40 19.54 -23.46
C SER A 89 -14.97 19.08 -23.21
N MET A 90 -14.80 17.86 -22.69
CA MET A 90 -13.49 17.25 -22.57
C MET A 90 -13.00 16.92 -23.98
N GLU A 91 -12.01 17.67 -24.44
CA GLU A 91 -11.36 17.40 -25.71
C GLU A 91 -10.31 16.31 -25.56
N LEU A 92 -10.04 15.58 -26.64
CA LEU A 92 -9.04 14.52 -26.68
C LEU A 92 -7.72 15.07 -27.24
N PHE A 93 -6.64 14.93 -26.48
CA PHE A 93 -5.29 15.19 -26.95
C PHE A 93 -4.65 13.89 -27.42
N VAL A 94 -4.27 13.85 -28.69
CA VAL A 94 -3.59 12.72 -29.31
C VAL A 94 -2.11 12.78 -28.95
N MET A 95 -1.59 11.70 -28.36
CA MET A 95 -0.18 11.48 -28.01
C MET A 95 0.64 11.08 -29.26
N ASN A 96 1.96 10.89 -29.15
CA ASN A 96 2.78 10.48 -30.29
C ASN A 96 2.51 9.03 -30.70
N ASN A 97 2.14 8.18 -29.75
CA ASN A 97 1.80 6.78 -29.99
C ASN A 97 0.38 6.56 -30.54
N GLY A 98 -0.33 7.63 -30.93
CA GLY A 98 -1.69 7.58 -31.46
C GLY A 98 -2.79 7.41 -30.42
N ALA A 99 -2.48 7.11 -29.16
CA ALA A 99 -3.48 7.07 -28.10
C ALA A 99 -3.92 8.49 -27.70
N SER A 100 -5.14 8.62 -27.20
CA SER A 100 -5.72 9.91 -26.81
C SER A 100 -6.01 9.98 -25.31
N VAL A 101 -5.87 11.18 -24.75
CA VAL A 101 -6.16 11.46 -23.34
C VAL A 101 -7.09 12.68 -23.23
N PRO A 102 -8.11 12.64 -22.36
CA PRO A 102 -8.95 13.80 -22.12
C PRO A 102 -8.14 14.98 -21.58
N VAL A 103 -8.44 16.19 -22.02
CA VAL A 103 -7.81 17.42 -21.56
C VAL A 103 -8.83 18.39 -20.97
N GLU A 104 -8.51 18.88 -19.77
CA GLU A 104 -9.25 19.91 -19.05
C GLU A 104 -8.45 21.22 -19.09
N TYR A 105 -9.06 22.29 -19.61
CA TYR A 105 -8.45 23.62 -19.68
C TYR A 105 -9.02 24.53 -18.59
N VAL A 106 -8.15 25.07 -17.73
CA VAL A 106 -8.58 25.82 -16.54
C VAL A 106 -7.87 27.17 -16.42
N LYS A 107 -8.62 28.28 -16.41
CA LYS A 107 -8.06 29.61 -16.12
C LYS A 107 -8.00 29.91 -14.62
N ARG A 108 -6.94 30.57 -14.14
CA ARG A 108 -6.71 30.90 -12.72
C ARG A 108 -6.18 32.32 -12.52
N LYS A 109 -6.75 33.07 -11.55
CA LYS A 109 -6.51 34.52 -11.33
C LYS A 109 -5.09 34.84 -10.89
N ARG A 110 -4.53 34.00 -10.02
CA ARG A 110 -3.20 34.21 -9.42
C ARG A 110 -2.08 33.45 -10.15
N GLN A 111 -2.40 32.76 -11.24
CA GLN A 111 -1.41 32.00 -11.99
C GLN A 111 -0.71 32.95 -12.97
N LYS A 112 0.62 32.83 -13.09
CA LYS A 112 1.46 33.68 -13.96
C LYS A 112 1.90 33.00 -15.26
N ASN A 113 1.96 31.66 -15.30
CA ASN A 113 2.47 30.89 -16.44
C ASN A 113 1.50 29.77 -16.80
N ILE A 114 1.50 29.26 -18.03
CA ILE A 114 0.76 28.04 -18.40
C ILE A 114 1.43 26.81 -17.73
N ARG A 115 0.64 25.85 -17.24
CA ARG A 115 1.13 24.63 -16.56
C ARG A 115 0.34 23.42 -17.02
N ILE A 116 1.03 22.30 -17.21
CA ILE A 116 0.43 21.01 -17.52
C ILE A 116 0.54 20.10 -16.29
N ARG A 117 -0.54 19.41 -15.93
CA ARG A 117 -0.56 18.39 -14.88
C ARG A 117 -1.21 17.13 -15.41
N ILE A 118 -0.58 15.99 -15.18
CA ILE A 118 -1.14 14.69 -15.53
C ILE A 118 -1.83 14.13 -14.29
N LYS A 119 -3.13 13.85 -14.43
CA LYS A 119 -3.93 13.10 -13.46
C LYS A 119 -4.13 11.67 -13.95
N ALA A 120 -4.68 10.81 -13.09
CA ALA A 120 -4.92 9.41 -13.39
C ALA A 120 -5.90 9.19 -14.57
N ASP A 121 -6.74 10.18 -14.87
CA ASP A 121 -7.83 10.10 -15.84
C ASP A 121 -7.75 11.15 -16.96
N ARG A 122 -6.90 12.18 -16.82
CA ARG A 122 -6.85 13.32 -17.75
C ARG A 122 -5.59 14.16 -17.63
N VAL A 123 -5.34 14.99 -18.62
CA VAL A 123 -4.37 16.09 -18.57
C VAL A 123 -5.08 17.38 -18.21
N VAL A 124 -4.55 18.15 -17.26
CA VAL A 124 -5.07 19.46 -16.89
C VAL A 124 -4.08 20.53 -17.34
N VAL A 125 -4.50 21.40 -18.25
CA VAL A 125 -3.73 22.57 -18.67
C VAL A 125 -4.31 23.78 -17.97
N SER A 126 -3.57 24.35 -17.03
CA SER A 126 -3.99 25.58 -16.35
C SER A 126 -3.24 26.79 -16.85
N ALA A 127 -3.90 27.94 -16.93
CA ALA A 127 -3.29 29.19 -17.41
C ALA A 127 -3.81 30.43 -16.66
N PRO A 128 -3.08 31.57 -16.71
CA PRO A 128 -3.61 32.88 -16.36
C PRO A 128 -4.86 33.26 -17.16
N TYR A 129 -5.67 34.22 -16.68
CA TYR A 129 -6.86 34.66 -17.42
C TYR A 129 -6.56 35.33 -18.76
N TRP A 130 -5.42 36.04 -18.83
CA TRP A 130 -4.95 36.72 -20.04
C TRP A 130 -4.50 35.76 -21.14
N CYS A 131 -4.20 34.49 -20.83
CA CYS A 131 -3.93 33.50 -21.85
C CYS A 131 -5.22 33.07 -22.54
N ASN A 132 -5.22 33.02 -23.87
CA ASN A 132 -6.33 32.45 -24.63
C ASN A 132 -6.18 30.93 -24.79
N ARG A 133 -7.24 30.30 -25.31
CA ARG A 133 -7.32 28.84 -25.51
C ARG A 133 -6.25 28.32 -26.48
N GLY A 134 -6.05 29.00 -27.60
CA GLY A 134 -5.05 28.62 -28.60
C GLY A 134 -3.62 28.63 -28.06
N GLN A 135 -3.26 29.61 -27.22
CA GLN A 135 -1.97 29.63 -26.54
C GLN A 135 -1.77 28.41 -25.63
N MET A 136 -2.83 27.97 -24.94
CA MET A 136 -2.79 26.76 -24.11
C MET A 136 -2.61 25.49 -24.95
N GLU A 137 -3.24 25.42 -26.12
CA GLU A 137 -3.10 24.29 -27.06
C GLU A 137 -1.72 24.23 -27.68
N THR A 138 -1.21 25.36 -28.16
CA THR A 138 0.14 25.46 -28.72
C THR A 138 1.18 25.04 -27.68
N PHE A 139 1.04 25.49 -26.44
CA PHE A 139 1.91 25.06 -25.35
C PHE A 139 1.77 23.57 -25.03
N LEU A 140 0.55 23.02 -25.00
CA LEU A 140 0.36 21.58 -24.79
C LEU A 140 1.01 20.76 -25.91
N LYS A 141 0.81 21.16 -27.17
CA LYS A 141 1.41 20.53 -28.35
C LYS A 141 2.94 20.58 -28.30
N SER A 142 3.54 21.69 -27.88
CA SER A 142 5.00 21.78 -27.75
C SER A 142 5.58 20.90 -26.64
N GLN A 143 4.75 20.46 -25.69
CA GLN A 143 5.14 19.56 -24.59
C GLN A 143 4.73 18.10 -24.82
N LYS A 144 4.33 17.72 -26.05
CA LYS A 144 3.79 16.40 -26.38
C LYS A 144 4.70 15.25 -25.92
N ASP A 145 6.00 15.28 -26.22
CA ASP A 145 6.95 14.25 -25.80
C ASP A 145 7.06 14.11 -24.27
N TRP A 146 7.00 15.24 -23.56
CA TRP A 146 7.04 15.24 -22.10
C TRP A 146 5.74 14.65 -21.53
N VAL A 147 4.58 14.97 -22.13
CA VAL A 147 3.29 14.41 -21.73
C VAL A 147 3.30 12.89 -21.90
N ASP A 148 3.74 12.40 -23.06
CA ASP A 148 3.82 10.97 -23.37
C ASP A 148 4.72 10.22 -22.40
N LYS A 149 5.96 10.71 -22.20
CA LYS A 149 6.91 10.11 -21.25
C LYS A 149 6.36 10.09 -19.83
N SER A 150 5.64 11.14 -19.45
CA SER A 150 5.08 11.27 -18.10
C SER A 150 3.86 10.36 -17.88
N ILE A 151 2.99 10.21 -18.89
CA ILE A 151 1.88 9.24 -18.87
C ILE A 151 2.44 7.82 -18.87
N GLY A 152 3.40 7.49 -19.74
CA GLY A 152 4.04 6.18 -19.77
C GLY A 152 4.67 5.81 -18.43
N ARG A 153 5.40 6.74 -17.80
CA ARG A 153 5.95 6.55 -16.44
C ARG A 153 4.86 6.36 -15.39
N MET A 154 3.75 7.09 -15.47
CA MET A 154 2.63 6.94 -14.53
C MET A 154 1.99 5.55 -14.67
N LEU A 155 1.72 5.10 -15.90
CA LEU A 155 1.14 3.79 -16.18
C LEU A 155 2.07 2.64 -15.76
N GLN A 156 3.38 2.77 -16.01
CA GLN A 156 4.37 1.79 -15.56
C GLN A 156 4.38 1.66 -14.04
N LYS A 157 4.38 2.78 -13.32
CA LYS A 157 4.31 2.78 -11.84
C LYS A 157 3.01 2.17 -11.32
N ARG A 158 1.89 2.47 -11.98
CA ARG A 158 0.59 1.88 -11.64
C ARG A 158 0.62 0.37 -11.83
N ARG A 159 1.07 -0.12 -12.99
CA ARG A 159 1.21 -1.55 -13.25
C ARG A 159 2.07 -2.25 -12.20
N ALA A 160 3.23 -1.68 -11.88
CA ALA A 160 4.10 -2.24 -10.85
C ALA A 160 3.46 -2.22 -9.44
N THR A 161 2.58 -1.25 -9.16
CA THR A 161 1.82 -1.18 -7.90
C THR A 161 0.70 -2.21 -7.87
N ASP A 162 -0.03 -2.37 -8.98
CA ASP A 162 -1.15 -3.31 -9.11
C ASP A 162 -0.66 -4.76 -9.03
N GLU A 163 0.44 -5.08 -9.73
CA GLU A 163 1.11 -6.40 -9.69
C GLU A 163 1.56 -6.74 -8.27
N LYS A 164 2.21 -5.78 -7.60
CA LYS A 164 2.68 -5.97 -6.24
C LYS A 164 1.55 -6.17 -5.21
N ASN A 165 0.45 -5.48 -5.41
CA ASN A 165 -0.73 -5.63 -4.55
C ASN A 165 -1.65 -6.77 -5.00
N ARG A 166 -1.29 -7.51 -6.05
CA ARG A 166 -2.01 -8.67 -6.59
C ARG A 166 -3.47 -8.35 -6.95
N PHE A 167 -3.73 -7.13 -7.40
CA PHE A 167 -5.09 -6.72 -7.81
C PHE A 167 -5.59 -7.50 -9.01
N SER A 168 -4.69 -7.85 -9.95
CA SER A 168 -5.01 -8.69 -11.12
C SER A 168 -5.39 -10.12 -10.74
N GLU A 169 -4.94 -10.59 -9.58
CA GLU A 169 -5.25 -11.91 -9.05
C GLU A 169 -6.50 -11.88 -8.16
N GLY A 170 -7.11 -10.70 -7.99
CA GLY A 170 -8.28 -10.53 -7.14
C GLY A 170 -7.96 -10.70 -5.65
N GLU A 171 -6.74 -10.40 -5.21
CA GLU A 171 -6.33 -10.55 -3.81
C GLU A 171 -5.84 -9.23 -3.21
N LEU A 172 -5.83 -9.16 -1.88
CA LEU A 172 -5.31 -8.03 -1.13
C LEU A 172 -4.69 -8.47 0.20
N LEU A 173 -3.46 -8.03 0.44
CA LEU A 173 -2.73 -8.34 1.68
C LEU A 173 -3.38 -7.65 2.89
N LEU A 174 -3.87 -8.43 3.86
CA LEU A 174 -4.49 -7.98 5.10
C LEU A 174 -3.97 -8.84 6.26
N ARG A 175 -3.45 -8.21 7.33
CA ARG A 175 -2.89 -8.90 8.50
C ARG A 175 -1.82 -9.95 8.16
N GLY A 176 -1.05 -9.72 7.10
CA GLY A 176 -0.06 -10.68 6.58
C GLY A 176 -0.64 -11.78 5.68
N VAL A 177 -1.95 -11.87 5.50
CA VAL A 177 -2.60 -12.90 4.66
C VAL A 177 -3.12 -12.28 3.37
N TRP A 178 -2.95 -12.98 2.24
CA TRP A 178 -3.58 -12.59 0.98
C TRP A 178 -5.04 -13.01 1.01
N MET A 179 -5.93 -12.01 1.09
CA MET A 179 -7.37 -12.23 1.15
C MET A 179 -7.97 -12.10 -0.25
N PRO A 180 -8.83 -13.04 -0.69
CA PRO A 180 -9.56 -12.89 -1.94
C PRO A 180 -10.53 -11.71 -1.85
N MET A 181 -10.74 -11.05 -2.99
CA MET A 181 -11.58 -9.87 -3.16
C MET A 181 -12.67 -10.09 -4.20
N TYR A 182 -13.90 -9.75 -3.84
CA TYR A 182 -15.04 -9.88 -4.75
C TYR A 182 -15.80 -8.55 -4.90
N PRO A 183 -16.20 -8.18 -6.13
CA PRO A 183 -17.06 -7.03 -6.34
C PRO A 183 -18.49 -7.34 -5.87
N ASP A 184 -19.04 -6.51 -5.00
CA ASP A 184 -20.46 -6.53 -4.64
C ASP A 184 -21.26 -5.64 -5.60
N HIS A 185 -22.04 -6.30 -6.46
CA HIS A 185 -22.93 -5.65 -7.42
C HIS A 185 -24.35 -5.42 -6.88
N SER A 186 -24.65 -5.87 -5.65
CA SER A 186 -25.96 -5.69 -5.04
C SER A 186 -26.26 -4.23 -4.66
N GLY A 187 -25.24 -3.36 -4.67
CA GLY A 187 -25.34 -1.97 -4.22
C GLY A 187 -25.49 -1.81 -2.71
N ARG A 188 -25.47 -2.90 -1.94
CA ARG A 188 -25.67 -2.89 -0.48
C ARG A 188 -24.47 -2.35 0.28
N ILE A 189 -23.25 -2.57 -0.22
CA ILE A 189 -22.05 -2.00 0.40
C ILE A 189 -21.60 -0.72 -0.31
N ARG A 190 -21.35 0.33 0.48
CA ARG A 190 -20.79 1.61 0.01
C ARG A 190 -19.28 1.73 0.26
N SER A 191 -18.71 0.77 0.97
CA SER A 191 -17.29 0.71 1.32
C SER A 191 -16.85 -0.75 1.32
N VAL A 192 -15.53 -0.98 1.28
CA VAL A 192 -14.98 -2.34 1.40
C VAL A 192 -15.39 -2.94 2.75
N ARG A 193 -15.79 -4.21 2.73
CA ARG A 193 -16.23 -4.97 3.90
C ARG A 193 -15.37 -6.23 4.05
N GLU A 194 -14.89 -6.46 5.27
CA GLU A 194 -14.18 -7.68 5.66
C GLU A 194 -15.17 -8.74 6.15
N THR A 195 -14.91 -9.99 5.75
CA THR A 195 -15.53 -11.21 6.30
C THR A 195 -14.41 -12.18 6.68
N THR A 196 -14.75 -13.31 7.31
CA THR A 196 -13.76 -14.32 7.72
C THR A 196 -12.95 -14.89 6.55
N ALA A 197 -13.53 -14.98 5.35
CA ALA A 197 -12.91 -15.64 4.20
C ALA A 197 -12.50 -14.69 3.07
N ALA A 198 -13.11 -13.49 2.98
CA ALA A 198 -12.92 -12.61 1.83
C ALA A 198 -13.20 -11.14 2.14
N LEU A 199 -12.78 -10.28 1.22
CA LEU A 199 -13.13 -8.87 1.16
C LEU A 199 -14.14 -8.60 0.04
N PHE A 200 -15.12 -7.75 0.32
CA PHE A 200 -16.09 -7.31 -0.68
C PHE A 200 -15.92 -5.82 -0.93
N TYR A 201 -15.90 -5.38 -2.19
CA TYR A 201 -15.79 -3.96 -2.56
C TYR A 201 -16.96 -3.52 -3.45
N PRO A 202 -17.36 -2.24 -3.44
CA PRO A 202 -18.44 -1.76 -4.30
C PRO A 202 -18.18 -2.05 -5.78
N GLY A 203 -19.06 -2.81 -6.44
CA GLY A 203 -18.82 -3.37 -7.79
C GLY A 203 -18.65 -2.33 -8.91
N HIS A 204 -19.10 -1.09 -8.69
CA HIS A 204 -18.87 0.01 -9.64
C HIS A 204 -17.40 0.50 -9.65
N LEU A 205 -16.59 0.13 -8.64
CA LEU A 205 -15.18 0.51 -8.55
C LEU A 205 -14.31 -0.50 -9.28
N LYS A 206 -13.72 -0.09 -10.40
CA LYS A 206 -12.82 -0.93 -11.19
C LYS A 206 -11.44 -1.06 -10.50
N PRO A 207 -10.89 -2.28 -10.32
CA PRO A 207 -9.56 -2.49 -9.76
C PRO A 207 -8.46 -1.65 -10.44
N GLY A 208 -7.49 -1.23 -9.63
CA GLY A 208 -6.39 -0.34 -10.03
C GLY A 208 -6.80 1.12 -10.26
N THR A 209 -8.09 1.49 -10.32
CA THR A 209 -8.48 2.91 -10.49
C THR A 209 -8.26 3.72 -9.21
N SER A 210 -8.13 5.04 -9.34
CA SER A 210 -7.96 5.92 -8.18
C SER A 210 -9.12 5.82 -7.17
N GLY A 211 -10.35 5.66 -7.66
CA GLY A 211 -11.54 5.44 -6.82
C GLY A 211 -11.44 4.14 -6.03
N PHE A 212 -11.03 3.05 -6.68
CA PHE A 212 -10.80 1.76 -6.03
C PHE A 212 -9.70 1.84 -4.95
N THR A 213 -8.53 2.41 -5.29
CA THR A 213 -7.44 2.61 -4.32
C THR A 213 -7.89 3.47 -3.14
N THR A 214 -8.69 4.51 -3.38
CA THR A 214 -9.25 5.37 -2.32
C THR A 214 -10.13 4.56 -1.37
N ALA A 215 -11.02 3.71 -1.89
CA ALA A 215 -11.87 2.84 -1.08
C ALA A 215 -11.04 1.86 -0.21
N LEU A 216 -9.98 1.28 -0.78
CA LEU A 216 -9.05 0.42 -0.02
C LEU A 216 -8.34 1.19 1.09
N VAL A 217 -7.82 2.39 0.81
CA VAL A 217 -7.17 3.24 1.83
C VAL A 217 -8.13 3.56 2.96
N GLN A 218 -9.39 3.88 2.65
CA GLN A 218 -10.41 4.15 3.68
C GLN A 218 -10.68 2.91 4.54
N PHE A 219 -10.77 1.74 3.93
CA PHE A 219 -10.92 0.46 4.63
C PHE A 219 -9.77 0.21 5.61
N TYR A 220 -8.52 0.27 5.16
CA TYR A 220 -7.38 0.07 6.06
C TYR A 220 -7.28 1.11 7.16
N ARG A 221 -7.64 2.37 6.88
CA ARG A 221 -7.66 3.42 7.89
C ARG A 221 -8.70 3.12 8.96
N LYS A 222 -9.87 2.63 8.58
CA LYS A 222 -10.93 2.22 9.51
C LYS A 222 -10.46 1.04 10.38
N ALA A 223 -9.89 0.00 9.77
CA ALA A 223 -9.30 -1.12 10.48
C ALA A 223 -8.19 -0.66 11.45
N ALA A 224 -7.30 0.24 11.00
CA ALA A 224 -6.23 0.78 11.82
C ALA A 224 -6.73 1.56 13.03
N LEU A 225 -7.80 2.35 12.86
CA LEU A 225 -8.43 3.09 13.96
C LEU A 225 -9.10 2.16 14.97
N ALA A 226 -9.64 1.02 14.52
CA ALA A 226 -10.32 0.06 15.39
C ALA A 226 -9.34 -0.84 16.15
N GLU A 227 -8.24 -1.25 15.54
CA GLU A 227 -7.39 -2.32 16.08
C GLU A 227 -6.12 -1.84 16.76
N ILE A 228 -5.45 -0.83 16.17
CA ILE A 228 -4.11 -0.43 16.63
C ILE A 228 -4.16 0.08 18.07
N PRO A 229 -5.10 0.97 18.46
CA PRO A 229 -5.18 1.42 19.85
C PRO A 229 -5.41 0.28 20.84
N VAL A 230 -6.35 -0.63 20.53
CA VAL A 230 -6.69 -1.76 21.40
C VAL A 230 -5.47 -2.65 21.63
N ARG A 231 -4.79 -3.07 20.55
CA ARG A 231 -3.61 -3.92 20.67
C ARG A 231 -2.43 -3.21 21.34
N LEU A 232 -2.26 -1.92 21.08
CA LEU A 232 -1.22 -1.11 21.73
C LEU A 232 -1.44 -1.01 23.24
N ASP A 233 -2.69 -0.85 23.69
CA ASP A 233 -3.04 -0.81 25.11
C ASP A 233 -2.73 -2.13 25.81
N GLU A 234 -3.08 -3.26 25.18
CA GLU A 234 -2.75 -4.60 25.68
C GLU A 234 -1.24 -4.77 25.86
N ILE A 235 -0.44 -4.43 24.84
CA ILE A 235 1.02 -4.56 24.89
C ILE A 235 1.62 -3.59 25.90
N ALA A 236 1.13 -2.35 25.97
CA ALA A 236 1.60 -1.37 26.94
C ALA A 236 1.37 -1.89 28.38
N ALA A 237 0.17 -2.41 28.66
CA ALA A 237 -0.14 -3.01 29.96
C ALA A 237 0.73 -4.23 30.28
N GLN A 238 0.88 -5.16 29.32
CA GLN A 238 1.69 -6.37 29.48
C GLN A 238 3.17 -6.08 29.80
N HIS A 239 3.69 -4.97 29.30
CA HIS A 239 5.10 -4.60 29.43
C HIS A 239 5.36 -3.45 30.42
N GLY A 240 4.32 -2.92 31.06
CA GLY A 240 4.45 -1.87 32.07
C GLY A 240 4.72 -0.47 31.50
N PHE A 241 4.30 -0.20 30.27
CA PHE A 241 4.39 1.14 29.67
C PHE A 241 3.12 1.95 29.92
N THR A 242 3.29 3.28 30.01
CA THR A 242 2.18 4.23 29.99
C THR A 242 2.48 5.30 28.95
N TYR A 243 1.53 5.57 28.06
CA TYR A 243 1.67 6.57 27.00
C TYR A 243 0.48 7.54 27.05
N GLN A 244 0.58 8.68 26.37
CA GLN A 244 -0.44 9.74 26.45
C GLN A 244 -1.59 9.53 25.46
N ARG A 245 -1.29 9.60 24.15
CA ARG A 245 -2.28 9.43 23.09
C ARG A 245 -1.68 8.71 21.91
N VAL A 246 -2.53 7.97 21.19
CA VAL A 246 -2.20 7.31 19.93
C VAL A 246 -2.89 8.00 18.76
N PHE A 247 -2.16 8.15 17.64
CA PHE A 247 -2.69 8.72 16.41
C PHE A 247 -2.45 7.81 15.21
N ILE A 248 -3.48 7.63 14.37
CA ILE A 248 -3.35 6.93 13.10
C ILE A 248 -3.08 7.92 11.97
N ARG A 249 -1.92 7.78 11.32
CA ARG A 249 -1.39 8.74 10.33
C ARG A 249 -1.12 8.05 8.98
N SER A 250 -0.91 8.86 7.95
CA SER A 250 -0.49 8.41 6.61
C SER A 250 0.90 8.97 6.28
N GLN A 251 1.87 8.69 7.15
CA GLN A 251 3.23 9.19 6.98
C GLN A 251 3.90 8.52 5.78
N LYS A 252 4.64 9.30 4.98
CA LYS A 252 5.32 8.79 3.77
C LYS A 252 6.67 8.14 4.04
N THR A 253 7.24 8.34 5.23
CA THR A 253 8.63 7.95 5.52
C THR A 253 8.81 7.22 6.85
N LYS A 254 7.74 6.96 7.60
CA LYS A 254 7.81 6.30 8.91
C LYS A 254 6.65 5.34 9.18
N TRP A 255 6.94 4.27 9.92
CA TRP A 255 5.96 3.34 10.45
C TRP A 255 5.33 3.82 11.76
N GLY A 256 6.13 4.45 12.62
CA GLY A 256 5.67 5.12 13.83
C GLY A 256 6.55 6.30 14.25
N THR A 257 6.10 6.99 15.29
CA THR A 257 6.87 8.02 16.01
C THR A 257 6.40 8.15 17.45
N CYS A 258 7.34 8.43 18.36
CA CYS A 258 7.09 8.90 19.72
C CYS A 258 7.54 10.36 19.89
N SER A 259 6.70 11.19 20.51
CA SER A 259 7.04 12.56 20.92
C SER A 259 7.54 12.61 22.36
N SER A 260 8.30 13.64 22.73
CA SER A 260 8.75 13.84 24.13
C SER A 260 7.61 13.94 25.14
N LYS A 261 6.39 14.26 24.69
CA LYS A 261 5.17 14.28 25.50
C LYS A 261 4.49 12.90 25.59
N GLY A 262 5.14 11.82 25.18
CA GLY A 262 4.56 10.46 25.23
C GLY A 262 3.38 10.21 24.27
N ASN A 263 3.16 11.09 23.27
CA ASN A 263 2.21 10.77 22.20
C ASN A 263 2.86 9.88 21.15
N LEU A 264 2.16 8.83 20.76
CA LEU A 264 2.55 7.86 19.74
C LEU A 264 1.75 8.09 18.46
N SER A 265 2.37 7.85 17.31
CA SER A 265 1.68 7.84 16.02
C SER A 265 2.08 6.60 15.25
N PHE A 266 1.13 5.97 14.56
CA PHE A 266 1.35 4.80 13.74
C PHE A 266 0.78 4.99 12.33
N ASN A 267 1.42 4.36 11.36
CA ASN A 267 0.93 4.33 9.98
C ASN A 267 -0.23 3.35 9.84
N TRP A 268 -1.34 3.75 9.21
CA TRP A 268 -2.47 2.82 8.98
C TRP A 268 -2.07 1.58 8.18
N ARG A 269 -1.03 1.67 7.36
CA ARG A 269 -0.51 0.57 6.53
C ARG A 269 -0.04 -0.62 7.35
N LEU A 270 0.20 -0.45 8.66
CA LEU A 270 0.56 -1.55 9.55
C LEU A 270 -0.49 -2.65 9.61
N ILE A 271 -1.76 -2.36 9.31
CA ILE A 271 -2.81 -3.38 9.19
C ILE A 271 -2.52 -4.44 8.11
N LYS A 272 -1.64 -4.16 7.15
CA LYS A 272 -1.21 -5.13 6.15
C LYS A 272 -0.16 -6.11 6.69
N CYS A 273 0.52 -5.78 7.78
CA CYS A 273 1.58 -6.61 8.36
C CYS A 273 1.00 -7.81 9.14
N PRO A 274 1.76 -8.92 9.25
CA PRO A 274 1.51 -9.95 10.25
C PRO A 274 1.45 -9.36 11.66
N ALA A 275 0.75 -10.02 12.58
CA ALA A 275 0.52 -9.52 13.93
C ALA A 275 1.82 -9.26 14.69
N GLU A 276 2.78 -10.17 14.60
CA GLU A 276 4.08 -10.12 15.28
C GLU A 276 4.91 -8.91 14.83
N ILE A 277 4.80 -8.54 13.55
CA ILE A 277 5.49 -7.38 13.00
C ILE A 277 4.84 -6.08 13.48
N ARG A 278 3.51 -6.05 13.65
CA ARG A 278 2.81 -4.91 14.24
C ARG A 278 3.20 -4.75 15.70
N ASP A 279 3.20 -5.83 16.46
CA ASP A 279 3.55 -5.86 17.88
C ASP A 279 4.99 -5.38 18.11
N TYR A 280 5.94 -5.84 17.29
CA TYR A 280 7.31 -5.33 17.29
C TYR A 280 7.36 -3.80 17.13
N LEU A 281 6.59 -3.23 16.20
CA LEU A 281 6.56 -1.79 15.98
C LEU A 281 5.89 -1.04 17.13
N TYR A 282 4.87 -1.61 17.77
CA TYR A 282 4.27 -1.03 18.97
C TYR A 282 5.28 -0.97 20.11
N ILE A 283 5.96 -2.08 20.37
CA ILE A 283 7.04 -2.17 21.38
C ILE A 283 8.17 -1.19 21.05
N HIS A 284 8.58 -1.08 19.78
CA HIS A 284 9.61 -0.12 19.35
C HIS A 284 9.25 1.31 19.74
N GLU A 285 8.04 1.76 19.44
CA GLU A 285 7.60 3.11 19.76
C GLU A 285 7.34 3.30 21.27
N LEU A 286 6.92 2.27 22.00
CA LEU A 286 6.82 2.30 23.46
C LEU A 286 8.20 2.41 24.13
N CYS A 287 9.22 1.71 23.63
CA CYS A 287 10.59 1.82 24.14
C CYS A 287 11.16 3.24 23.98
N HIS A 288 10.64 4.03 23.03
CA HIS A 288 11.00 5.44 22.92
C HIS A 288 10.52 6.31 24.08
N LEU A 289 9.59 5.85 24.91
CA LEU A 289 9.19 6.51 26.16
C LEU A 289 10.33 6.50 27.20
N VAL A 290 11.23 5.52 27.12
CA VAL A 290 12.40 5.37 28.00
C VAL A 290 13.66 5.92 27.33
N HIS A 291 13.84 5.64 26.04
CA HIS A 291 15.03 6.04 25.29
C HIS A 291 14.68 6.72 23.94
N PHE A 292 14.84 8.05 23.86
CA PHE A 292 14.47 8.84 22.68
C PHE A 292 15.39 8.68 21.47
N ASN A 293 16.49 7.94 21.56
CA ASN A 293 17.41 7.69 20.45
C ASN A 293 17.62 6.18 20.27
N HIS A 294 18.08 5.76 19.10
CA HIS A 294 18.35 4.34 18.79
C HIS A 294 19.73 3.87 19.30
N SER A 295 20.10 4.27 20.52
CA SER A 295 21.36 3.87 21.17
C SER A 295 21.37 2.38 21.52
N PRO A 296 22.53 1.80 21.91
CA PRO A 296 22.58 0.44 22.42
C PRO A 296 21.63 0.18 23.61
N ALA A 297 21.37 1.19 24.45
CA ALA A 297 20.40 1.08 25.54
C ALA A 297 18.97 0.90 25.02
N PHE A 298 18.57 1.67 24.02
CA PHE A 298 17.28 1.50 23.36
C PHE A 298 17.11 0.09 22.79
N TRP A 299 18.11 -0.44 22.08
CA TRP A 299 18.00 -1.77 21.48
C TRP A 299 18.01 -2.91 22.51
N ARG A 300 18.69 -2.72 23.65
CA ARG A 300 18.56 -3.64 24.78
C ARG A 300 17.14 -3.63 25.34
N GLU A 301 16.53 -2.45 25.47
CA GLU A 301 15.15 -2.34 25.96
C GLU A 301 14.16 -3.00 24.99
N VAL A 302 14.29 -2.74 23.69
CA VAL A 302 13.49 -3.45 22.67
C VAL A 302 13.67 -4.96 22.78
N GLY A 303 14.91 -5.45 22.92
CA GLY A 303 15.21 -6.88 23.05
C GLY A 303 14.67 -7.52 24.33
N ARG A 304 14.49 -6.74 25.41
CA ARG A 304 13.87 -7.21 26.66
C ARG A 304 12.39 -7.52 26.47
N HIS A 305 11.71 -6.73 25.64
CA HIS A 305 10.26 -6.87 25.38
C HIS A 305 9.94 -7.75 24.17
N PHE A 306 10.81 -7.74 23.16
CA PHE A 306 10.64 -8.50 21.92
C PHE A 306 12.00 -9.10 21.51
N PRO A 307 12.36 -10.29 22.01
CA PRO A 307 13.67 -10.89 21.79
C PRO A 307 14.04 -11.06 20.31
N ASP A 308 13.05 -11.38 19.46
CA ASP A 308 13.27 -11.62 18.02
C ASP A 308 13.21 -10.35 17.15
N TRP A 309 13.46 -9.18 17.74
CA TRP A 309 13.27 -7.90 17.06
C TRP A 309 14.10 -7.74 15.80
N LYS A 310 15.26 -8.39 15.70
CA LYS A 310 16.10 -8.37 14.49
C LYS A 310 15.42 -9.07 13.30
N GLN A 311 14.63 -10.11 13.58
CA GLN A 311 13.90 -10.84 12.54
C GLN A 311 12.72 -10.01 12.04
N ALA A 312 11.95 -9.42 12.96
CA ALA A 312 10.92 -8.44 12.63
C ALA A 312 11.52 -7.24 11.91
N GLU A 313 12.74 -6.84 12.30
CA GLU A 313 13.45 -5.73 11.69
C GLU A 313 13.73 -6.05 10.19
N ARG A 314 14.32 -7.21 9.96
CA ARG A 314 14.61 -7.70 8.61
C ARG A 314 13.35 -7.84 7.77
N TRP A 315 12.27 -8.37 8.33
CA TRP A 315 11.01 -8.54 7.61
C TRP A 315 10.50 -7.21 7.06
N LEU A 316 10.49 -6.15 7.86
CA LEU A 316 10.05 -4.82 7.41
C LEU A 316 10.97 -4.25 6.34
N LYS A 317 12.29 -4.49 6.39
CA LYS A 317 13.22 -4.03 5.35
C LYS A 317 12.86 -4.69 4.02
N ASP A 318 12.60 -5.99 4.04
CA ASP A 318 12.34 -6.79 2.86
C ASP A 318 10.91 -6.57 2.28
N HIS A 319 9.92 -6.31 3.14
CA HIS A 319 8.49 -6.30 2.75
C HIS A 319 7.81 -4.93 2.82
N SER A 320 8.46 -3.88 3.36
CA SER A 320 7.90 -2.53 3.51
C SER A 320 7.17 -2.02 2.27
N SER A 321 7.75 -2.34 1.13
CA SER A 321 7.31 -1.86 -0.16
C SER A 321 5.98 -2.50 -0.61
N LEU A 322 5.59 -3.68 -0.09
CA LEU A 322 4.30 -4.36 -0.32
C LEU A 322 3.14 -3.67 0.43
N LEU A 323 3.46 -2.85 1.42
CA LEU A 323 2.46 -2.24 2.30
C LEU A 323 1.85 -0.95 1.70
N PHE A 324 2.26 -0.56 0.49
CA PHE A 324 1.79 0.63 -0.22
C PHE A 324 0.78 0.30 -1.31
N LEU A 325 -0.34 1.02 -1.32
CA LEU A 325 -1.39 0.94 -2.34
C LEU A 325 -1.26 1.99 -3.45
N GLU A 326 -0.33 2.94 -3.30
CA GLU A 326 -0.15 4.06 -4.22
C GLU A 326 1.31 4.13 -4.70
N PRO A 327 1.55 4.56 -5.96
CA PRO A 327 2.88 4.66 -6.58
C PRO A 327 3.82 5.76 -6.04
#